data_AF-X1S8Q8-F1
#
_entry.id   AF-X1S8Q8-F1
#
_cell.length_a   1.000
_cell.length_b   1.000
_cell.length_c   1.000
_cell.angle_alpha   90.00
_cell.angle_beta   90.00
_cell.angle_gamma   90.00
#
_symmetry.space_group_name_H-M   'P 1'
#
loop_
_entity.id
_entity.type
_entity.pdbx_description
1 polymer ?
#
loop_
_entity_poly.entity_id
_entity_poly.type
_entity_poly.pdbx_seq_one_letter_code
_entity_poly.pdbx_strand_id
1 'polypeptide(L)'
;DRIEKKDEAFRTFQKIIELDTTNSTALNYVGYTYAEQNDSLEYALQLINKALLIEKDNGYYIDSRGWVFYQMGKYDEALEELKNASPIVFITRELFAELLKLLF
;
A
#
# COMPACT_ATOMS: atom_id res chain seq x y z
N ASP A 1 -18.07 -11.44 -10.04
CA ASP A 1 -17.63 -12.11 -8.78
C ASP A 1 -16.42 -11.49 -8.09
N ARG A 2 -15.16 -11.68 -8.52
CA ARG A 2 -13.98 -11.19 -7.75
C ARG A 2 -13.82 -9.67 -7.72
N ILE A 3 -14.06 -9.00 -8.84
CA ILE A 3 -13.97 -7.53 -8.96
C ILE A 3 -15.06 -6.87 -8.12
N GLU A 4 -16.30 -7.34 -8.25
CA GLU A 4 -17.45 -6.85 -7.48
C GLU A 4 -17.24 -6.94 -5.96
N LYS A 5 -16.64 -8.05 -5.48
CA LYS A 5 -16.27 -8.21 -4.07
C LYS A 5 -15.17 -7.23 -3.63
N LYS A 6 -14.20 -6.92 -4.50
CA LYS A 6 -13.17 -5.90 -4.21
C LYS A 6 -13.81 -4.52 -4.08
N ASP A 7 -14.74 -4.18 -4.97
CA ASP A 7 -15.44 -2.88 -4.95
C ASP A 7 -16.34 -2.73 -3.72
N GLU A 8 -17.03 -3.80 -3.31
CA GLU A 8 -17.83 -3.82 -2.09
C GLU A 8 -16.95 -3.66 -0.84
N ALA A 9 -15.83 -4.38 -0.77
CA ALA A 9 -14.88 -4.25 0.32
C ALA A 9 -14.31 -2.83 0.40
N PHE A 10 -13.93 -2.24 -0.75
CA PHE A 10 -13.45 -0.87 -0.82
C PHE A 10 -14.45 0.14 -0.24
N ARG A 11 -15.71 0.08 -0.68
CA ARG A 11 -16.79 0.93 -0.13
C ARG A 11 -17.00 0.70 1.37
N THR A 12 -16.85 -0.54 1.83
CA THR A 12 -17.00 -0.89 3.24
C THR A 12 -15.89 -0.27 4.08
N PHE A 13 -14.63 -0.38 3.64
CA PHE A 13 -13.49 0.22 4.33
C PHE A 13 -13.52 1.75 4.30
N GLN A 14 -14.03 2.38 3.23
CA GLN A 14 -14.26 3.82 3.22
C GLN A 14 -15.24 4.26 4.32
N LYS A 15 -16.37 3.54 4.48
CA LYS A 15 -17.31 3.80 5.59
C LYS A 15 -16.68 3.60 6.96
N ILE A 16 -15.79 2.62 7.11
CA ILE A 16 -15.05 2.43 8.37
C ILE A 16 -14.20 3.66 8.68
N ILE A 17 -13.50 4.24 7.70
CA ILE A 17 -12.71 5.47 7.89
C ILE A 17 -13.60 6.65 8.30
N GLU A 18 -14.81 6.76 7.73
CA GLU A 18 -15.78 7.80 8.11
C GLU A 18 -16.24 7.69 9.57
N LEU A 19 -16.39 6.46 10.07
CA LEU A 19 -16.82 6.18 11.45
C LEU A 19 -15.65 6.20 12.45
N ASP A 20 -14.48 5.74 12.03
CA ASP A 20 -13.25 5.65 12.80
C ASP A 20 -12.06 6.05 11.92
N THR A 21 -11.71 7.32 12.01
CA THR A 21 -10.58 7.91 11.26
C THR A 21 -9.21 7.38 11.70
N THR A 22 -9.16 6.58 12.76
CA THR A 22 -7.93 5.97 13.31
C THR A 22 -7.83 4.47 13.06
N ASN A 23 -8.74 3.89 12.26
CA ASN A 23 -8.66 2.50 11.88
C ASN A 23 -7.53 2.27 10.86
N SER A 24 -6.34 1.93 11.36
CA SER A 24 -5.12 1.71 10.57
C SER A 24 -5.30 0.70 9.43
N THR A 25 -6.05 -0.39 9.68
CA THR A 25 -6.34 -1.42 8.68
C THR A 25 -7.19 -0.87 7.54
N ALA A 26 -8.24 -0.11 7.85
CA ALA A 26 -9.09 0.51 6.84
C ALA A 26 -8.33 1.56 6.02
N LEU A 27 -7.55 2.41 6.70
CA LEU A 27 -6.68 3.41 6.07
C LEU A 27 -5.71 2.75 5.08
N ASN A 28 -5.01 1.70 5.51
CA ASN A 28 -4.09 0.96 4.63
C ASN A 28 -4.82 0.28 3.48
N TYR A 29 -5.97 -0.38 3.72
CA TYR A 29 -6.71 -1.08 2.67
C TYR A 29 -7.17 -0.12 1.56
N VAL A 30 -7.75 1.02 1.93
CA VAL A 30 -8.22 2.03 0.97
C VAL A 30 -7.04 2.63 0.21
N GLY A 31 -5.96 3.01 0.92
CA GLY A 31 -4.76 3.55 0.28
C GLY A 31 -4.11 2.56 -0.69
N TYR A 32 -3.95 1.30 -0.28
CA TYR A 32 -3.42 0.24 -1.15
C TYR A 32 -4.30 0.01 -2.38
N THR A 33 -5.63 0.06 -2.23
CA THR A 33 -6.55 -0.14 -3.36
C THR A 33 -6.41 0.97 -4.41
N TYR A 34 -6.29 2.23 -3.98
CA TYR A 34 -5.99 3.34 -4.90
C TYR A 34 -4.65 3.13 -5.62
N ALA A 35 -3.63 2.67 -4.89
CA ALA A 35 -2.33 2.35 -5.48
C ALA A 35 -2.39 1.18 -6.49
N GLU A 36 -3.12 0.10 -6.21
CA GLU A 36 -3.34 -1.01 -7.17
C GLU A 36 -3.99 -0.53 -8.47
N GLN A 37 -4.86 0.48 -8.39
CA GLN A 37 -5.57 1.04 -9.53
C GLN A 37 -4.77 2.13 -10.26
N ASN A 38 -3.57 2.47 -9.76
CA ASN A 38 -2.77 3.60 -10.20
C ASN A 38 -3.59 4.92 -10.25
N ASP A 39 -4.43 5.13 -9.25
CA ASP A 39 -5.33 6.27 -9.12
C ASP A 39 -5.08 7.01 -7.81
N SER A 40 -5.21 8.33 -7.84
CA SER A 40 -5.17 9.20 -6.64
C SER A 40 -4.00 8.89 -5.70
N LEU A 41 -2.80 8.68 -6.27
CA LEU A 41 -1.64 8.15 -5.56
C LEU A 41 -1.21 9.01 -4.36
N GLU A 42 -1.33 10.34 -4.45
CA GLU A 42 -1.03 11.23 -3.33
C GLU A 42 -1.97 10.99 -2.15
N TYR A 43 -3.25 10.73 -2.43
CA TYR A 43 -4.23 10.41 -1.40
C TYR A 43 -3.98 9.01 -0.81
N ALA A 44 -3.63 8.04 -1.66
CA ALA A 44 -3.18 6.72 -1.21
C ALA A 44 -2.02 6.81 -0.23
N LEU A 45 -1.00 7.61 -0.56
CA LEU A 45 0.17 7.85 0.28
C LEU A 45 -0.23 8.48 1.62
N GLN A 46 -1.13 9.46 1.61
CA GLN A 46 -1.61 10.09 2.85
C GLN A 46 -2.32 9.10 3.77
N LEU A 47 -3.18 8.23 3.23
CA LEU A 47 -3.90 7.23 4.00
C LEU A 47 -2.94 6.21 4.63
N ILE A 48 -2.01 5.67 3.84
CA ILE A 48 -1.03 4.70 4.33
C ILE A 48 -0.08 5.34 5.36
N ASN A 49 0.33 6.60 5.16
CA ASN A 49 1.10 7.33 6.17
C ASN A 49 0.32 7.49 7.48
N LYS A 50 -0.98 7.78 7.43
CA LYS A 50 -1.81 7.78 8.66
C LYS A 50 -1.86 6.42 9.33
N ALA A 51 -2.00 5.33 8.56
CA ALA A 51 -1.94 3.97 9.10
C ALA A 51 -0.61 3.68 9.81
N LEU A 52 0.51 4.11 9.22
CA LEU A 52 1.86 3.97 9.80
C LEU A 52 2.12 4.92 10.98
N LEU A 53 1.40 6.03 11.11
CA LEU A 53 1.46 6.82 12.36
C LEU A 53 0.86 6.06 13.55
N ILE A 54 -0.10 5.16 13.29
CA ILE A 54 -0.76 4.34 14.32
C ILE A 54 0.04 3.05 14.58
N GLU A 55 0.47 2.37 13.51
CA GLU A 55 1.24 1.14 13.57
C GLU A 55 2.56 1.26 12.79
N LYS A 56 3.50 2.01 13.38
CA LYS A 56 4.78 2.39 12.75
C LYS A 56 5.64 1.27 12.20
N ASP A 57 5.61 0.10 12.82
CA ASP A 57 6.46 -1.04 12.46
C ASP A 57 5.69 -2.12 11.69
N ASN A 58 4.48 -1.83 11.23
CA ASN A 58 3.66 -2.79 10.49
C ASN A 58 4.23 -3.00 9.08
N GLY A 59 4.95 -4.11 8.90
CA GLY A 59 5.62 -4.45 7.64
C GLY A 59 4.69 -4.52 6.42
N TYR A 60 3.40 -4.82 6.59
CA TYR A 60 2.45 -4.80 5.48
C TYR A 60 2.12 -3.37 5.04
N TYR A 61 2.09 -2.42 5.96
CA TYR A 61 1.77 -1.02 5.64
C TYR A 61 2.98 -0.30 5.03
N ILE A 62 4.19 -0.65 5.51
CA ILE A 62 5.45 -0.25 4.89
C ILE A 62 5.51 -0.75 3.44
N ASP A 63 5.16 -2.02 3.21
CA ASP A 63 5.06 -2.59 1.86
C ASP A 63 4.05 -1.86 0.96
N SER A 64 2.85 -1.58 1.48
CA SER A 64 1.85 -0.78 0.75
C SER A 64 2.39 0.60 0.38
N ARG A 65 3.15 1.26 1.27
CA ARG A 65 3.75 2.57 0.99
C ARG A 65 4.82 2.49 -0.09
N GLY A 66 5.67 1.47 -0.03
CA GLY A 66 6.64 1.17 -1.09
C GLY A 66 5.95 0.97 -2.44
N TRP A 67 4.80 0.29 -2.46
CA TRP A 67 3.99 0.14 -3.68
C TRP A 67 3.46 1.48 -4.22
N VAL A 68 2.99 2.38 -3.35
CA VAL A 68 2.57 3.73 -3.78
C VAL A 68 3.73 4.47 -4.42
N PHE A 69 4.91 4.46 -3.79
CA PHE A 69 6.09 5.12 -4.36
C PHE A 69 6.48 4.52 -5.71
N TYR A 70 6.40 3.20 -5.86
CA TYR A 70 6.64 2.54 -7.14
C TYR A 70 5.67 3.04 -8.23
N GLN A 71 4.37 3.11 -7.94
CA GLN A 71 3.36 3.61 -8.88
C GLN A 71 3.58 5.10 -9.24
N MET A 72 4.12 5.89 -8.31
CA MET A 72 4.53 7.28 -8.57
C MET A 72 5.83 7.41 -9.39
N GLY A 73 6.51 6.30 -9.72
CA GLY A 73 7.83 6.32 -10.37
C GLY A 73 8.98 6.69 -9.43
N LYS A 74 8.75 6.69 -8.12
CA LYS A 74 9.72 7.00 -7.06
C LYS A 74 10.44 5.73 -6.61
N TYR A 75 11.27 5.20 -7.50
CA TYR A 75 11.83 3.86 -7.35
C TYR A 75 12.85 3.73 -6.21
N ASP A 76 13.60 4.80 -5.92
CA ASP A 76 14.57 4.80 -4.82
C ASP A 76 13.86 4.73 -3.47
N GLU A 77 12.83 5.55 -3.27
CA GLU A 77 12.00 5.53 -2.07
C GLU A 77 11.24 4.20 -1.94
N ALA A 78 10.71 3.67 -3.05
CA ALA A 78 10.07 2.37 -3.07
C ALA A 78 11.03 1.26 -2.60
N LEU A 79 12.27 1.25 -3.10
CA LEU A 79 13.27 0.25 -2.72
C LEU A 79 13.65 0.35 -1.25
N GLU A 80 13.77 1.57 -0.70
CA GLU A 80 14.04 1.78 0.72
C GLU A 80 12.91 1.25 1.60
N GLU A 81 11.66 1.57 1.28
CA GLU A 81 10.48 1.06 2.00
C GLU A 81 10.44 -0.47 1.97
N LEU A 82 10.61 -1.08 0.79
CA LEU A 82 10.53 -2.53 0.65
C LEU A 82 11.60 -3.25 1.47
N LYS A 83 12.83 -2.72 1.55
CA LYS A 83 13.90 -3.26 2.41
C LYS A 83 13.55 -3.20 3.89
N ASN A 84 12.79 -2.19 4.30
CA ASN A 84 12.34 -2.01 5.68
C ASN A 84 11.05 -2.77 5.99
N ALA A 85 10.34 -3.28 4.97
CA ALA A 85 9.20 -4.15 5.17
C ALA A 85 9.65 -5.51 5.75
N SER A 86 8.74 -6.20 6.46
CA SER A 86 9.03 -7.50 7.09
C SER A 86 9.75 -8.45 6.12
N PRO A 87 10.77 -9.23 6.56
CA PRO A 87 11.59 -10.06 5.68
C PRO A 87 10.78 -11.02 4.77
N ILE A 88 9.64 -11.49 5.24
CA ILE A 88 8.75 -12.39 4.47
C ILE A 88 8.14 -11.66 3.27
N VAL A 89 7.72 -10.41 3.47
CA VAL A 89 7.11 -9.56 2.44
C VAL A 89 8.18 -9.03 1.49
N PHE A 90 9.35 -8.65 2.05
CA PHE A 90 10.53 -8.28 1.28
C PHE A 90 10.93 -9.36 0.27
N ILE A 91 11.07 -10.62 0.69
CA ILE A 91 11.48 -11.73 -0.21
C ILE A 91 10.50 -11.92 -1.38
N THR A 92 9.19 -11.79 -1.14
CA THR A 92 8.19 -11.91 -2.22
C THR A 92 8.24 -10.78 -3.24
N ARG A 93 8.65 -9.57 -2.84
CA ARG A 93 8.76 -8.41 -3.74
C ARG A 93 10.16 -8.16 -4.27
N GLU A 94 11.21 -8.62 -3.61
CA GLU A 94 12.60 -8.53 -4.08
C GLU A 94 12.77 -9.31 -5.39
N LEU A 95 12.18 -10.51 -5.48
CA LEU A 95 12.06 -11.27 -6.73
C LEU A 95 11.30 -10.48 -7.81
N PHE A 96 10.27 -9.72 -7.43
CA PHE A 96 9.49 -8.89 -8.36
C PHE A 96 10.27 -7.65 -8.83
N ALA A 97 11.01 -7.01 -7.93
CA ALA A 97 11.85 -5.85 -8.22
C ALA A 97 13.09 -6.22 -9.06
N GLU A 98 13.70 -7.39 -8.84
CA GLU A 98 14.74 -7.93 -9.72
C GLU A 98 14.18 -8.28 -11.10
N LEU A 99 13.00 -8.88 -11.19
CA LEU A 99 12.30 -9.09 -12.46
C LEU A 99 12.03 -7.78 -13.20
N LEU A 100 11.68 -6.71 -12.48
CA LEU A 100 11.40 -5.39 -13.05
C LEU A 100 12.66 -4.69 -13.57
N LYS A 101 13.82 -4.88 -12.93
CA LYS A 101 15.14 -4.40 -13.44
C LYS A 101 15.60 -5.13 -14.70
N LEU A 102 15.04 -6.30 -15.00
CA LEU A 102 15.39 -7.09 -16.19
C LEU A 102 14.45 -6.81 -17.38
N LEU A 103 13.33 -6.12 -17.15
CA LEU A 103 12.29 -5.87 -18.15
C LEU A 103 12.28 -4.43 -18.70
N PHE A 104 13.12 -3.55 -18.16
CA PHE A 104 13.33 -2.17 -18.62
C PHE A 104 14.83 -1.82 -18.51
#